data_AF-A0AAV4FSU7-F1
#
_entry.id   AF-A0AAV4FSU7-F1
#
_cell.length_a   1.000
_cell.length_b   1.000
_cell.length_c   1.000
_cell.angle_alpha   90.00
_cell.angle_beta   90.00
_cell.angle_gamma   90.00
#
_symmetry.space_group_name_H-M   'P 1'
#
loop_
_entity.id
_entity.type
_entity.pdbx_description
1 polymer ?
#
loop_
_entity_poly.entity_id
_entity_poly.type
_entity_poly.pdbx_seq_one_letter_code
_entity_poly.pdbx_strand_id
1 'polypeptide(L)'
;MSLMVRTVEAMGISAFETSSFAIISAEFPDHIASAFSILETCQGIGYMTGATVGGLLYAVGGFGFPFWTTGVLVLSTGILFLACLPPPTEGSRRRQGNILTLLRSPMVWIAILLIVAGSSAIGFLNPTITLHLKLYGLSTLEASLFFIIAPVLYALLSPLWGYLNDSKDIQAPLMMWACIACGGGFLMIGPTPVLPFLPKQLWIITVGYVLFGLGIGCTVIPTMKCMVIGARELGFPDNISTFGMVSGLFNANFHFG
;
A
#
# COMPACT_ATOMS: atom_id res chain seq x y z
N MET A 1 13.25 26.06 -6.31
CA MET A 1 12.59 26.00 -4.99
C MET A 1 11.63 24.82 -4.86
N SER A 2 10.65 24.63 -5.76
CA SER A 2 9.70 23.49 -5.71
C SER A 2 10.39 22.10 -5.65
N LEU A 3 11.41 21.87 -6.48
CA LEU A 3 12.19 20.62 -6.49
C LEU A 3 12.80 20.29 -5.11
N MET A 4 13.42 21.26 -4.45
CA MET A 4 14.01 21.05 -3.12
C MET A 4 12.96 20.70 -2.08
N VAL A 5 11.82 21.40 -2.08
CA VAL A 5 10.70 21.10 -1.17
C VAL A 5 10.20 19.68 -1.39
N ARG A 6 10.02 19.27 -2.65
CA ARG A 6 9.59 17.90 -3.01
C ARG A 6 10.61 16.84 -2.60
N THR A 7 11.90 17.12 -2.72
CA THR A 7 12.96 16.19 -2.26
C THR A 7 12.91 16.02 -0.75
N VAL A 8 12.79 17.11 0.02
CA VAL A 8 12.70 17.04 1.48
C VAL A 8 11.42 16.34 1.92
N GLU A 9 10.29 16.64 1.27
CA GLU A 9 9.00 15.97 1.50
C GLU A 9 9.10 14.46 1.23
N ALA A 10 9.66 14.05 0.09
CA ALA A 10 9.84 12.65 -0.25
C ALA A 10 10.77 11.90 0.73
N MET A 11 11.84 12.57 1.19
CA MET A 11 12.70 12.01 2.23
C MET A 11 11.95 11.83 3.56
N GLY A 12 11.11 12.80 3.93
CA GLY A 12 10.28 12.73 5.13
C GLY A 12 9.26 11.59 5.07
N ILE A 13 8.53 11.47 3.97
CA ILE A 13 7.53 10.41 3.75
C ILE A 13 8.20 9.03 3.76
N SER A 14 9.29 8.85 3.01
CA SER A 14 9.99 7.55 2.97
C SER A 14 10.56 7.14 4.33
N ALA A 15 11.10 8.08 5.09
CA ALA A 15 11.56 7.82 6.46
C ALA A 15 10.39 7.45 7.40
N PHE A 16 9.27 8.16 7.27
CA PHE A 16 8.06 7.91 8.06
C PHE A 16 7.44 6.54 7.74
N GLU A 17 7.22 6.21 6.47
CA GLU A 17 6.65 4.91 6.04
C GLU A 17 7.55 3.75 6.49
N THR A 18 8.85 3.84 6.22
CA THR A 18 9.82 2.79 6.59
C THR A 18 9.87 2.59 8.11
N SER A 19 9.90 3.68 8.88
CA SER A 19 9.97 3.59 10.35
C SER A 19 8.68 3.06 10.95
N SER A 20 7.53 3.50 10.43
CA SER A 20 6.21 3.07 10.92
C SER A 20 6.02 1.56 10.75
N PHE A 21 6.35 1.02 9.57
CA PHE A 21 6.23 -0.41 9.31
C PHE A 21 7.22 -1.23 10.15
N ALA A 22 8.43 -0.70 10.36
CA ALA A 22 9.45 -1.34 11.19
C ALA A 22 9.02 -1.42 12.66
N ILE A 23 8.45 -0.33 13.20
CA ILE A 23 7.92 -0.28 14.57
C ILE A 23 6.75 -1.25 14.72
N ILE A 24 5.80 -1.26 13.79
CA ILE A 24 4.65 -2.18 13.84
C ILE A 24 5.11 -3.64 13.84
N SER A 25 6.06 -3.98 12.98
CA SER A 25 6.58 -5.35 12.91
C SER A 25 7.35 -5.75 14.17
N ALA A 26 8.00 -4.78 14.83
CA ALA A 26 8.71 -5.00 16.09
C ALA A 26 7.77 -5.16 17.29
N GLU A 27 6.70 -4.37 17.34
CA GLU A 27 5.75 -4.35 18.47
C GLU A 27 4.71 -5.48 18.38
N PHE A 28 4.34 -5.87 17.15
CA PHE A 28 3.33 -6.91 16.90
C PHE A 28 3.90 -8.10 16.10
N PRO A 29 4.94 -8.80 16.59
CA PRO A 29 5.66 -9.83 15.82
C PRO A 29 4.81 -11.06 15.45
N ASP A 30 3.71 -11.31 16.17
CA ASP A 30 2.76 -12.40 15.92
C ASP A 30 1.55 -11.98 15.07
N HIS A 31 1.31 -10.66 14.96
CA HIS A 31 0.13 -10.09 14.32
C HIS A 31 0.52 -9.03 13.28
N ILE A 32 1.63 -9.25 12.58
CA ILE A 32 2.23 -8.27 11.66
C ILE A 32 1.24 -7.88 10.57
N ALA A 33 0.52 -8.85 9.97
CA ALA A 33 -0.37 -8.55 8.87
C ALA A 33 -1.63 -7.80 9.31
N SER A 34 -2.15 -8.10 10.49
CA SER A 34 -3.32 -7.44 11.09
C SER A 34 -2.98 -6.02 11.52
N ALA A 35 -1.84 -5.81 12.17
CA ALA A 35 -1.41 -4.48 12.57
C ALA A 35 -1.07 -3.60 11.36
N PHE A 36 -0.39 -4.18 10.36
CA PHE A 36 -0.12 -3.52 9.08
C PHE A 36 -1.41 -3.16 8.34
N SER A 37 -2.40 -4.07 8.30
CA SER A 37 -3.65 -3.80 7.59
C SER A 37 -4.50 -2.71 8.24
N ILE A 38 -4.48 -2.60 9.58
CA ILE A 38 -5.13 -1.49 10.29
C ILE A 38 -4.48 -0.16 9.92
N LEU A 39 -3.14 -0.11 9.86
CA LEU A 39 -2.41 1.08 9.43
C LEU A 39 -2.81 1.49 8.01
N GLU A 40 -2.83 0.53 7.09
CA GLU A 40 -3.23 0.72 5.68
C GLU A 40 -4.68 1.21 5.55
N THR A 41 -5.61 0.69 6.36
CA THR A 41 -6.98 1.20 6.43
C THR A 41 -7.01 2.66 6.90
N CYS A 42 -6.26 3.00 7.95
CA CYS A 42 -6.15 4.38 8.44
C CYS A 42 -5.56 5.30 7.36
N GLN A 43 -4.56 4.83 6.61
CA GLN A 43 -3.97 5.56 5.48
C GLN A 43 -5.01 5.78 4.36
N GLY A 44 -5.79 4.75 4.01
CA GLY A 44 -6.88 4.87 3.04
C GLY A 44 -7.94 5.89 3.44
N ILE A 45 -8.37 5.88 4.71
CA ILE A 45 -9.30 6.88 5.27
C ILE A 45 -8.67 8.28 5.21
N GLY A 46 -7.38 8.39 5.55
CA GLY A 46 -6.61 9.63 5.48
C GLY A 46 -6.57 10.21 4.07
N TYR A 47 -6.35 9.39 3.03
CA TYR A 47 -6.38 9.86 1.64
C TYR A 47 -7.76 10.37 1.21
N MET A 48 -8.84 9.65 1.55
CA MET A 48 -10.20 10.05 1.20
C MET A 48 -10.62 11.35 1.89
N THR A 49 -10.39 11.43 3.20
CA THR A 49 -10.76 12.61 4.00
C THR A 49 -9.83 13.79 3.72
N GLY A 50 -8.54 13.54 3.49
CA GLY A 50 -7.53 14.56 3.20
C GLY A 50 -7.83 15.34 1.92
N ALA A 51 -8.26 14.67 0.84
CA ALA A 51 -8.65 15.35 -0.39
C ALA A 51 -9.88 16.25 -0.19
N THR A 52 -10.88 15.77 0.54
CA THR A 52 -12.13 16.50 0.82
C THR A 52 -11.86 17.72 1.72
N VAL A 53 -11.16 17.51 2.84
CA VAL A 53 -10.80 18.57 3.79
C VAL A 53 -9.87 19.59 3.12
N GLY A 54 -8.88 19.12 2.34
CA GLY A 54 -7.99 20.00 1.58
C GLY A 54 -8.72 20.90 0.59
N GLY A 55 -9.71 20.36 -0.13
CA GLY A 55 -10.57 21.13 -1.03
C GLY A 55 -11.40 22.20 -0.32
N LEU A 56 -11.97 21.87 0.84
CA LEU A 56 -12.71 22.84 1.67
C LEU A 56 -11.80 23.95 2.21
N LEU A 57 -10.62 23.59 2.72
CA LEU A 57 -9.63 24.55 3.20
C LEU A 57 -9.18 25.50 2.08
N TYR A 58 -9.02 24.98 0.86
CA TYR A 58 -8.71 25.79 -0.30
C TYR A 58 -9.83 26.77 -0.65
N ALA A 59 -11.10 26.32 -0.61
CA ALA A 59 -12.25 27.17 -0.91
C ALA A 59 -12.42 28.34 0.06
N VAL A 60 -12.08 28.14 1.34
CA VAL A 60 -12.21 29.17 2.39
C VAL A 60 -11.00 30.09 2.47
N GLY A 61 -9.78 29.55 2.39
CA GLY A 61 -8.54 30.27 2.69
C GLY A 61 -7.59 30.45 1.50
N GLY A 62 -8.01 30.05 0.29
CA GLY A 62 -7.19 30.10 -0.90
C GLY A 62 -6.01 29.11 -0.89
N PHE A 63 -5.06 29.32 -1.80
CA PHE A 63 -3.99 28.36 -2.06
C PHE A 63 -3.11 28.02 -0.85
N GLY A 64 -2.78 29.00 0.00
CA GLY A 64 -1.83 28.78 1.11
C GLY A 64 -2.40 28.00 2.31
N PHE A 65 -3.72 28.09 2.53
CA PHE A 65 -4.34 27.61 3.76
C PHE A 65 -4.23 26.09 3.97
N PRO A 66 -4.48 25.22 2.96
CA PRO A 66 -4.28 23.78 3.11
C PRO A 66 -2.86 23.37 3.51
N PHE A 67 -1.85 24.10 3.03
CA PHE A 67 -0.45 23.79 3.30
C PHE A 67 -0.06 24.13 4.73
N TRP A 68 -0.47 25.29 5.25
CA TRP A 68 -0.17 25.67 6.62
C TRP A 68 -0.87 24.77 7.63
N THR A 69 -2.15 24.44 7.41
CA THR A 69 -2.88 23.51 8.28
C THR A 69 -2.25 22.12 8.28
N THR A 70 -1.87 21.60 7.11
CA THR A 70 -1.21 20.28 7.00
C THR A 70 0.16 20.31 7.67
N GLY A 71 0.94 21.37 7.48
CA GLY A 71 2.25 21.52 8.13
C GLY A 71 2.17 21.55 9.66
N VAL A 72 1.23 22.33 10.22
CA VAL A 72 1.00 22.36 11.67
C VAL A 72 0.55 21.00 12.18
N LEU A 73 -0.35 20.32 11.47
CA LEU A 73 -0.84 19.00 11.86
C LEU A 73 0.28 17.96 11.88
N VAL A 74 1.13 17.92 10.84
CA VAL A 74 2.29 17.01 10.77
C VAL A 74 3.31 17.28 11.89
N LEU A 75 3.58 18.55 12.19
CA LEU A 75 4.48 18.89 13.31
C LEU A 75 3.89 18.48 14.66
N SER A 76 2.58 18.70 14.84
CA SER A 76 1.86 18.34 16.06
C SER A 76 1.84 16.83 16.28
N THR A 77 1.55 16.04 15.23
CA THR A 77 1.60 14.57 15.31
C THR A 77 3.03 14.07 15.55
N GLY A 78 4.04 14.71 14.95
CA GLY A 78 5.45 14.40 15.24
C GLY A 78 5.81 14.58 16.72
N ILE A 79 5.36 15.68 17.35
CA ILE A 79 5.57 15.91 18.80
C ILE A 79 4.84 14.85 19.63
N LEU A 80 3.60 14.50 19.27
CA LEU A 80 2.85 13.44 19.94
C LEU A 80 3.55 12.08 19.83
N PHE A 81 4.12 11.75 18.66
CA PHE A 81 4.90 10.52 18.49
C PHE A 81 6.12 10.50 19.40
N LEU A 82 6.82 11.62 19.59
CA LEU A 82 7.95 11.69 20.53
C LEU A 82 7.53 11.42 21.99
N ALA A 83 6.30 11.76 22.37
CA ALA A 83 5.79 11.55 23.72
C ALA A 83 5.20 10.13 23.92
N CYS A 84 4.62 9.55 22.89
CA CYS A 84 3.87 8.28 22.98
C CYS A 84 4.66 7.05 22.52
N LEU A 85 5.71 7.18 21.68
CA LEU A 85 6.48 6.02 21.24
C LEU A 85 7.25 5.38 22.40
N PRO A 86 7.31 4.04 22.47
CA PRO A 86 8.16 3.36 23.42
C PRO A 86 9.64 3.71 23.18
N PRO A 87 10.45 3.76 24.25
CA PRO A 87 11.86 4.06 24.13
C PRO A 87 12.56 2.99 23.25
N PRO A 88 13.55 3.39 22.42
CA PRO A 88 14.28 2.44 21.58
C PRO A 88 14.93 1.36 22.45
N THR A 89 14.69 0.08 22.13
CA THR A 89 15.35 -1.04 22.82
C THR A 89 16.86 -1.02 22.55
N GLU A 90 17.68 -1.31 23.57
CA GLU A 90 19.14 -1.10 23.53
C GLU A 90 19.88 -1.92 22.44
N GLY A 91 19.25 -2.95 21.88
CA GLY A 91 19.76 -3.73 20.74
C GLY A 91 19.66 -3.04 19.37
N SER A 92 18.95 -1.91 19.27
CA SER A 92 18.67 -1.19 18.00
C SER A 92 19.89 -0.49 17.36
N ARG A 93 20.99 -0.31 18.10
CA ARG A 93 22.16 0.46 17.62
C ARG A 93 23.11 -0.30 16.71
N ARG A 94 23.06 -1.63 16.67
CA ARG A 94 23.98 -2.43 15.84
C ARG A 94 23.25 -2.84 14.57
N ARG A 95 23.68 -2.32 13.41
CA ARG A 95 23.22 -2.77 12.09
C ARG A 95 23.54 -4.27 11.97
N GLN A 96 22.53 -5.11 12.20
CA GLN A 96 22.65 -6.55 12.12
C GLN A 96 21.95 -7.01 10.85
N GLY A 97 22.74 -7.50 9.91
CA GLY A 97 22.26 -8.03 8.64
C GLY A 97 22.54 -7.13 7.44
N ASN A 98 22.62 -7.78 6.28
CA ASN A 98 22.89 -7.16 4.99
C ASN A 98 21.67 -7.38 4.09
N ILE A 99 21.20 -6.33 3.44
CA ILE A 99 20.05 -6.43 2.51
C ILE A 99 20.34 -7.41 1.37
N LEU A 100 21.61 -7.53 0.96
CA LEU A 100 22.04 -8.53 -0.03
C LEU A 100 21.86 -9.97 0.47
N THR A 101 21.96 -10.18 1.78
CA THR A 101 21.66 -11.50 2.37
C THR A 101 20.16 -11.75 2.38
N LEU A 102 19.34 -10.73 2.65
CA LEU A 102 17.88 -10.84 2.61
C LEU A 102 17.39 -11.25 1.21
N LEU A 103 18.01 -10.71 0.15
CA LEU A 103 17.76 -11.08 -1.25
C LEU A 103 18.15 -12.52 -1.60
N ARG A 104 18.74 -13.30 -0.70
CA ARG A 104 18.97 -14.74 -0.92
C ARG A 104 17.72 -15.57 -0.66
N SER A 105 16.72 -15.04 0.05
CA SER A 105 15.47 -15.77 0.35
C SER A 105 14.57 -15.81 -0.89
N PRO A 106 14.09 -16.99 -1.32
CA PRO A 106 13.11 -17.10 -2.40
C PRO A 106 11.78 -16.40 -2.06
N MET A 107 11.37 -16.39 -0.79
CA MET A 107 10.15 -15.74 -0.32
C MET A 107 10.20 -14.22 -0.54
N VAL A 108 11.37 -13.62 -0.31
CA VAL A 108 11.60 -12.19 -0.54
C VAL A 108 11.48 -11.85 -2.04
N TRP A 109 11.94 -12.73 -2.95
CA TRP A 109 11.77 -12.51 -4.38
C TRP A 109 10.32 -12.61 -4.84
N ILE A 110 9.56 -13.59 -4.34
CA ILE A 110 8.13 -13.70 -4.62
C ILE A 110 7.42 -12.43 -4.15
N ALA A 111 7.76 -11.96 -2.94
CA ALA A 111 7.22 -10.74 -2.37
C ALA A 111 7.54 -9.49 -3.23
N ILE A 112 8.81 -9.33 -3.64
CA ILE A 112 9.23 -8.23 -4.52
C ILE A 112 8.45 -8.24 -5.84
N LEU A 113 8.38 -9.40 -6.51
CA LEU A 113 7.70 -9.52 -7.80
C LEU A 113 6.22 -9.15 -7.70
N LEU A 114 5.55 -9.56 -6.63
CA LEU A 114 4.14 -9.27 -6.41
C LEU A 114 3.86 -7.81 -6.09
N ILE A 115 4.72 -7.19 -5.28
CA ILE A 115 4.61 -5.76 -4.97
C ILE A 115 4.82 -4.93 -6.23
N VAL A 116 5.90 -5.20 -6.99
CA VAL A 116 6.20 -4.49 -8.24
C VAL A 116 5.07 -4.67 -9.25
N ALA A 117 4.58 -5.91 -9.43
CA ALA A 117 3.46 -6.16 -10.34
C ALA A 117 2.18 -5.46 -9.88
N GLY A 118 1.90 -5.44 -8.57
CA GLY A 118 0.74 -4.78 -7.99
C GLY A 118 0.79 -3.25 -8.12
N SER A 119 1.94 -2.65 -7.80
CA SER A 119 2.13 -1.20 -7.90
C SER A 119 2.15 -0.73 -9.35
N SER A 120 2.81 -1.44 -10.27
CA SER A 120 2.75 -1.18 -11.71
C SER A 120 1.32 -1.30 -12.25
N ALA A 121 0.55 -2.28 -11.76
CA ALA A 121 -0.85 -2.42 -12.12
C ALA A 121 -1.69 -1.21 -11.68
N ILE A 122 -1.51 -0.72 -10.44
CA ILE A 122 -2.15 0.51 -9.96
C ILE A 122 -1.72 1.70 -10.83
N GLY A 123 -0.42 1.87 -11.05
CA GLY A 123 0.18 2.95 -11.82
C GLY A 123 -0.29 2.99 -13.28
N PHE A 124 -0.57 1.82 -13.87
CA PHE A 124 -1.15 1.71 -15.21
C PHE A 124 -2.67 1.96 -15.21
N LEU A 125 -3.44 1.34 -14.31
CA LEU A 125 -4.90 1.43 -14.30
C LEU A 125 -5.42 2.81 -13.95
N ASN A 126 -4.79 3.49 -12.98
CA ASN A 126 -5.24 4.81 -12.53
C ASN A 126 -5.31 5.86 -13.65
N PRO A 127 -4.29 6.08 -14.50
CA PRO A 127 -4.43 7.03 -15.60
C PRO A 127 -5.30 6.51 -16.75
N THR A 128 -5.31 5.20 -17.01
CA THR A 128 -5.92 4.63 -18.23
C THR A 128 -7.42 4.39 -18.12
N ILE A 129 -7.94 4.03 -16.94
CA ILE A 129 -9.37 3.68 -16.80
C ILE A 129 -10.29 4.85 -17.12
N THR A 130 -9.93 6.09 -16.76
CA THR A 130 -10.74 7.27 -17.12
C THR A 130 -10.81 7.47 -18.63
N LEU A 131 -9.68 7.29 -19.33
CA LEU A 131 -9.65 7.35 -20.79
C LEU A 131 -10.48 6.21 -21.41
N HIS A 132 -10.41 5.02 -20.83
CA HIS A 132 -11.17 3.87 -21.27
C HIS A 132 -12.68 4.05 -21.10
N LEU A 133 -13.12 4.54 -19.93
CA LEU A 133 -14.53 4.78 -19.62
C LEU A 133 -15.16 5.87 -20.50
N LYS A 134 -14.38 6.86 -20.97
CA LYS A 134 -14.87 7.86 -21.94
C LYS A 134 -15.31 7.24 -23.26
N LEU A 135 -14.74 6.10 -23.67
CA LEU A 135 -15.17 5.38 -24.88
C LEU A 135 -16.60 4.83 -24.77
N TYR A 136 -17.11 4.71 -23.54
CA TYR A 136 -18.47 4.25 -23.23
C TYR A 136 -19.44 5.42 -23.00
N GLY A 137 -19.03 6.65 -23.32
CA GLY A 137 -19.90 7.84 -23.22
C GLY A 137 -20.04 8.42 -21.81
N LEU A 138 -19.27 7.94 -20.83
CA LEU A 138 -19.27 8.51 -19.48
C LEU A 138 -18.61 9.89 -19.46
N SER A 139 -19.20 10.78 -18.67
CA SER A 139 -18.60 12.08 -18.35
C SER A 139 -17.34 11.92 -17.51
N THR A 140 -16.50 12.96 -17.46
CA THR A 140 -15.28 12.95 -16.63
C THR A 140 -15.61 12.80 -15.14
N LEU A 141 -16.76 13.32 -14.69
CA LEU A 141 -17.21 13.18 -13.31
C LEU A 141 -17.58 11.73 -12.98
N GLU A 142 -18.36 11.07 -13.85
CA GLU A 142 -18.75 9.68 -13.63
C GLU A 142 -17.54 8.74 -13.70
N ALA A 143 -16.60 8.98 -14.62
CA ALA A 143 -15.36 8.22 -14.70
C ALA A 143 -14.50 8.40 -13.44
N SER A 144 -14.52 9.58 -12.80
CA SER A 144 -13.77 9.81 -11.56
C SER A 144 -14.31 9.02 -10.36
N LEU A 145 -15.60 8.69 -10.35
CA LEU A 145 -16.21 7.87 -9.28
C LEU A 145 -15.67 6.43 -9.29
N PHE A 146 -15.27 5.91 -10.45
CA PHE A 146 -14.68 4.57 -10.54
C PHE A 146 -13.37 4.48 -9.76
N PHE A 147 -12.57 5.54 -9.68
CA PHE A 147 -11.32 5.54 -8.91
C PHE A 147 -11.48 5.32 -7.42
N ILE A 148 -12.67 5.56 -6.89
CA ILE A 148 -12.95 5.41 -5.46
C ILE A 148 -13.15 3.93 -5.11
N ILE A 149 -13.57 3.10 -6.08
CA ILE A 149 -13.93 1.70 -5.84
C ILE A 149 -12.75 0.91 -5.25
N ALA A 150 -11.58 0.95 -5.90
CA ALA A 150 -10.43 0.14 -5.46
C ALA A 150 -9.88 0.59 -4.08
N PRO A 151 -9.64 1.89 -3.81
CA PRO A 151 -9.22 2.36 -2.48
C PRO A 151 -10.24 2.07 -1.38
N VAL A 152 -11.54 2.16 -1.66
CA VAL A 152 -12.58 1.84 -0.67
C VAL A 152 -12.59 0.35 -0.36
N LEU A 153 -12.56 -0.51 -1.38
CA LEU A 153 -12.49 -1.96 -1.17
C LEU A 153 -11.22 -2.35 -0.42
N TYR A 154 -10.09 -1.74 -0.78
CA TYR A 154 -8.83 -1.89 -0.06
C TYR A 154 -9.02 -1.51 1.42
N ALA A 155 -9.45 -0.28 1.71
CA ALA A 155 -9.57 0.20 3.09
C ALA A 155 -10.53 -0.66 3.94
N LEU A 156 -11.67 -1.10 3.38
CA LEU A 156 -12.67 -1.89 4.09
C LEU A 156 -12.26 -3.35 4.31
N LEU A 157 -11.52 -3.94 3.37
CA LEU A 157 -11.19 -5.37 3.40
C LEU A 157 -9.76 -5.65 3.87
N SER A 158 -8.89 -4.65 3.92
CA SER A 158 -7.56 -4.76 4.50
C SER A 158 -7.57 -5.43 5.89
N PRO A 159 -8.44 -5.04 6.86
CA PRO A 159 -8.47 -5.66 8.17
C PRO A 159 -8.87 -7.15 8.11
N LEU A 160 -9.78 -7.50 7.21
CA LEU A 160 -10.19 -8.89 6.97
C LEU A 160 -9.01 -9.73 6.46
N TRP A 161 -8.26 -9.22 5.47
CA TRP A 161 -7.09 -9.92 4.93
C TRP A 161 -5.98 -10.06 5.96
N GLY A 162 -5.71 -9.02 6.74
CA GLY A 162 -4.72 -9.08 7.83
C GLY A 162 -5.08 -10.12 8.88
N TYR A 163 -6.33 -10.10 9.36
CA TYR A 163 -6.83 -11.08 10.33
C TYR A 163 -6.77 -12.51 9.80
N LEU A 164 -7.20 -12.75 8.56
CA LEU A 164 -7.13 -14.09 7.94
C LEU A 164 -5.70 -14.57 7.77
N ASN A 165 -4.78 -13.67 7.41
CA ASN A 165 -3.38 -14.01 7.20
C ASN A 165 -2.67 -14.39 8.51
N ASP A 166 -2.95 -13.70 9.60
CA ASP A 166 -2.35 -14.02 10.91
C ASP A 166 -3.04 -15.22 11.57
N SER A 167 -4.38 -15.27 11.58
CA SER A 167 -5.13 -16.33 12.29
C SER A 167 -4.97 -17.73 11.69
N LYS A 168 -4.77 -17.83 10.38
CA LYS A 168 -4.68 -19.12 9.67
C LYS A 168 -3.30 -19.40 9.09
N ASP A 169 -2.37 -18.45 9.15
CA ASP A 169 -1.02 -18.53 8.56
C ASP A 169 -1.04 -18.92 7.05
N ILE A 170 -1.96 -18.29 6.29
CA ILE A 170 -2.25 -18.63 4.89
C ILE A 170 -1.71 -17.60 3.88
N GLN A 171 -0.55 -16.99 4.14
CA GLN A 171 0.06 -15.99 3.25
C GLN A 171 0.14 -16.43 1.80
N ALA A 172 0.64 -17.64 1.52
CA ALA A 172 0.81 -18.12 0.14
C ALA A 172 -0.52 -18.34 -0.59
N PRO A 173 -1.53 -19.04 -0.01
CA PRO A 173 -2.86 -19.13 -0.60
C PRO A 173 -3.52 -17.77 -0.88
N LEU A 174 -3.39 -16.81 0.04
CA LEU A 174 -3.92 -15.45 -0.14
C LEU A 174 -3.25 -14.73 -1.31
N MET A 175 -1.92 -14.78 -1.38
CA MET A 175 -1.15 -14.18 -2.48
C MET A 175 -1.48 -14.82 -3.83
N MET A 176 -1.66 -16.15 -3.89
CA MET A 176 -2.08 -16.85 -5.12
C MET A 176 -3.48 -16.42 -5.56
N TRP A 177 -4.43 -16.36 -4.62
CA TRP A 177 -5.78 -15.87 -4.91
C TRP A 177 -5.75 -14.42 -5.40
N ALA A 178 -4.92 -13.57 -4.79
CA ALA A 178 -4.76 -12.18 -5.16
C ALA A 178 -4.25 -12.02 -6.59
N CYS A 179 -3.26 -12.83 -7.01
CA CYS A 179 -2.79 -12.87 -8.39
C CYS A 179 -3.88 -13.26 -9.38
N ILE A 180 -4.66 -14.30 -9.06
CA ILE A 180 -5.76 -14.77 -9.92
C ILE A 180 -6.85 -13.70 -10.02
N ALA A 181 -7.21 -13.08 -8.89
CA ALA A 181 -8.19 -12.00 -8.83
C ALA A 181 -7.74 -10.78 -9.64
N CYS A 182 -6.50 -10.30 -9.43
CA CYS A 182 -5.94 -9.18 -10.18
C CYS A 182 -5.85 -9.50 -11.68
N GLY A 183 -5.30 -10.66 -12.06
CA GLY A 183 -5.18 -11.08 -13.46
C GLY A 183 -6.54 -11.21 -14.14
N GLY A 184 -7.51 -11.84 -13.47
CA GLY A 184 -8.89 -11.93 -13.94
C GLY A 184 -9.54 -10.55 -14.08
N GLY A 185 -9.33 -9.65 -13.11
CA GLY A 185 -9.82 -8.27 -13.15
C GLY A 185 -9.28 -7.51 -14.35
N PHE A 186 -7.97 -7.61 -14.62
CA PHE A 186 -7.35 -7.01 -15.80
C PHE A 186 -7.91 -7.54 -17.12
N LEU A 187 -8.12 -8.85 -17.22
CA LEU A 187 -8.71 -9.47 -18.40
C LEU A 187 -10.16 -9.02 -18.64
N MET A 188 -10.91 -8.70 -17.58
CA MET A 188 -12.28 -8.20 -17.68
C MET A 188 -12.34 -6.69 -18.01
N ILE A 189 -11.40 -5.90 -17.50
CA ILE A 189 -11.32 -4.45 -17.77
C ILE A 189 -10.94 -4.20 -19.24
N GLY A 190 -9.95 -4.94 -19.74
CA GLY A 190 -9.47 -4.77 -21.12
C GLY A 190 -10.32 -5.54 -22.14
N PRO A 191 -10.43 -5.06 -23.39
CA PRO A 191 -10.99 -5.87 -24.48
C PRO A 191 -10.03 -7.02 -24.80
N THR A 192 -10.16 -8.14 -24.08
CA THR A 192 -9.27 -9.28 -24.22
C THR A 192 -9.68 -10.19 -25.38
N PRO A 193 -8.74 -10.58 -26.27
CA PRO A 193 -8.98 -11.65 -27.25
C PRO A 193 -9.20 -13.02 -26.61
N VAL A 194 -8.78 -13.20 -25.35
CA VAL A 194 -8.80 -14.49 -24.62
C VAL A 194 -10.21 -14.84 -24.14
N LEU A 195 -11.05 -13.85 -23.85
CA LEU A 195 -12.43 -14.03 -23.38
C LEU A 195 -13.42 -13.33 -24.35
N PRO A 196 -13.55 -13.82 -25.60
CA PRO A 196 -14.33 -13.15 -26.64
C PRO A 196 -15.85 -13.15 -26.36
N PHE A 197 -16.29 -13.99 -25.42
CA PHE A 197 -17.70 -14.10 -25.01
C PHE A 197 -18.14 -13.03 -24.02
N LEU A 198 -17.21 -12.28 -23.41
CA LEU A 198 -17.56 -11.22 -22.47
C LEU A 198 -18.14 -10.01 -23.21
N PRO A 199 -19.36 -9.56 -22.87
CA PRO A 199 -19.92 -8.36 -23.48
C PRO A 199 -19.06 -7.13 -23.16
N LYS A 200 -18.85 -6.26 -24.15
CA LYS A 200 -18.20 -4.96 -23.94
C LYS A 200 -19.19 -4.00 -23.28
N GLN A 201 -19.48 -4.23 -22.01
CA GLN A 201 -20.46 -3.47 -21.22
C GLN A 201 -19.81 -2.95 -19.94
N LEU A 202 -20.29 -1.80 -19.47
CA LEU A 202 -19.77 -1.11 -18.29
C LEU A 202 -19.76 -1.95 -17.02
N TRP A 203 -20.75 -2.83 -16.85
CA TRP A 203 -20.82 -3.68 -15.66
C TRP A 203 -19.65 -4.68 -15.59
N ILE A 204 -19.11 -5.16 -16.72
CA ILE A 204 -17.96 -6.08 -16.73
C ILE A 204 -16.70 -5.34 -16.30
N ILE A 205 -16.50 -4.13 -16.81
CA ILE A 205 -15.38 -3.26 -16.40
C ILE A 205 -15.49 -2.98 -14.90
N THR A 206 -16.70 -2.71 -14.40
CA THR A 206 -16.96 -2.48 -12.98
C THR A 206 -16.60 -3.71 -12.15
N VAL A 207 -17.08 -4.90 -12.53
CA VAL A 207 -16.77 -6.16 -11.83
C VAL A 207 -15.27 -6.47 -11.88
N GLY A 208 -14.62 -6.26 -13.02
CA GLY A 208 -13.17 -6.43 -13.17
C GLY A 208 -12.38 -5.49 -12.27
N TYR A 209 -12.81 -4.23 -12.16
CA TYR A 209 -12.18 -3.23 -11.30
C TYR A 209 -12.42 -3.51 -9.80
N VAL A 210 -13.60 -4.01 -9.44
CA VAL A 210 -13.89 -4.51 -8.09
C VAL A 210 -12.95 -5.68 -7.77
N LEU A 211 -12.86 -6.69 -8.66
CA LEU A 211 -12.01 -7.86 -8.45
C LEU A 211 -10.53 -7.48 -8.33
N PHE A 212 -10.07 -6.51 -9.12
CA PHE A 212 -8.74 -5.92 -8.99
C PHE A 212 -8.54 -5.25 -7.62
N GLY A 213 -9.50 -4.43 -7.17
CA GLY A 213 -9.45 -3.79 -5.84
C GLY A 213 -9.44 -4.80 -4.68
N LEU A 214 -10.17 -5.91 -4.80
CA LEU A 214 -10.12 -7.00 -3.83
C LEU A 214 -8.75 -7.70 -3.82
N GLY A 215 -8.22 -7.97 -5.01
CA GLY A 215 -6.94 -8.65 -5.19
C GLY A 215 -5.77 -7.83 -4.65
N ILE A 216 -5.70 -6.53 -4.95
CA ILE A 216 -4.55 -5.70 -4.59
C ILE A 216 -4.36 -5.59 -3.07
N GLY A 217 -5.44 -5.49 -2.29
CA GLY A 217 -5.38 -5.53 -0.82
C GLY A 217 -4.82 -6.84 -0.29
N CYS A 218 -5.26 -7.94 -0.88
CA CYS A 218 -4.81 -9.28 -0.56
C CYS A 218 -3.38 -9.59 -1.08
N THR A 219 -2.84 -8.79 -2.00
CA THR A 219 -1.42 -8.85 -2.38
C THR A 219 -0.55 -8.13 -1.36
N VAL A 220 -0.85 -6.86 -1.06
CA VAL A 220 0.05 -5.98 -0.30
C VAL A 220 0.23 -6.45 1.14
N ILE A 221 -0.86 -6.81 1.84
CA ILE A 221 -0.83 -7.15 3.27
C ILE A 221 -0.04 -8.43 3.57
N PRO A 222 -0.34 -9.59 2.94
CA PRO A 222 0.38 -10.83 3.25
C PRO A 222 1.84 -10.79 2.81
N THR A 223 2.16 -9.97 1.82
CA THR A 223 3.52 -9.84 1.32
C THR A 223 4.48 -9.25 2.36
N MET A 224 4.02 -8.31 3.19
CA MET A 224 4.84 -7.77 4.29
C MET A 224 5.20 -8.88 5.29
N LYS A 225 4.23 -9.69 5.71
CA LYS A 225 4.46 -10.87 6.58
C LYS A 225 5.41 -11.88 5.91
N CYS A 226 5.25 -12.12 4.60
CA CYS A 226 6.10 -13.03 3.83
C CYS A 226 7.58 -12.59 3.83
N MET A 227 7.88 -11.30 3.67
CA MET A 227 9.26 -10.81 3.74
C MET A 227 9.86 -10.96 5.13
N VAL A 228 9.06 -10.77 6.19
CA VAL A 228 9.52 -11.00 7.57
C VAL A 228 9.83 -12.47 7.81
N ILE A 229 8.97 -13.39 7.36
CA ILE A 229 9.21 -14.83 7.42
C ILE A 229 10.50 -15.19 6.68
N GLY A 230 10.69 -14.65 5.46
CA GLY A 230 11.92 -14.86 4.69
C GLY A 230 13.19 -14.34 5.39
N ALA A 231 13.10 -13.25 6.16
CA ALA A 231 14.21 -12.78 6.99
C ALA A 231 14.49 -13.74 8.15
N ARG A 232 13.45 -14.23 8.84
CA ARG A 232 13.57 -15.20 9.94
C ARG A 232 14.22 -16.51 9.48
N GLU A 233 13.82 -17.04 8.32
CA GLU A 233 14.39 -18.26 7.74
C GLU A 233 15.89 -18.15 7.44
N LEU A 234 16.37 -16.93 7.13
CA LEU A 234 17.79 -16.65 6.92
C LEU A 234 18.56 -16.42 8.23
N GLY A 235 17.91 -16.56 9.39
CA GLY A 235 18.50 -16.39 10.72
C GLY A 235 18.68 -14.94 11.15
N PHE A 236 17.95 -13.99 10.55
CA PHE A 236 17.97 -12.61 11.04
C PHE A 236 17.26 -12.52 12.40
N PRO A 237 17.78 -11.70 13.32
CA PRO A 237 17.13 -11.48 14.61
C PRO A 237 15.85 -10.64 14.44
N ASP A 238 14.82 -10.94 15.23
CA ASP A 238 13.57 -10.16 15.30
C ASP A 238 13.82 -8.87 16.09
N ASN A 239 14.38 -7.87 15.42
CA ASN A 239 14.64 -6.56 15.99
C ASN A 239 14.33 -5.44 14.99
N ILE A 240 14.28 -4.20 15.49
CA ILE A 240 13.98 -2.99 14.70
C ILE A 240 14.92 -2.85 13.49
N SER A 241 16.19 -3.28 13.58
CA SER A 241 17.12 -3.23 12.45
C SER A 241 16.69 -4.16 11.31
N THR A 242 16.28 -5.39 11.61
CA THR A 242 15.76 -6.35 10.61
C THR A 242 14.46 -5.85 10.00
N PHE A 243 13.52 -5.43 10.84
CA PHE A 243 12.23 -4.91 10.35
C PHE A 243 12.38 -3.62 9.54
N GLY A 244 13.34 -2.76 9.89
CA GLY A 244 13.71 -1.59 9.10
C GLY A 244 14.24 -1.94 7.72
N MET A 245 15.08 -2.97 7.60
CA MET A 245 15.57 -3.45 6.30
C MET A 245 14.45 -4.04 5.46
N VAL A 246 13.58 -4.88 6.06
CA VAL A 246 12.43 -5.46 5.37
C VAL A 246 11.47 -4.38 4.90
N SER A 247 11.12 -3.44 5.77
CA SER A 247 10.22 -2.31 5.45
C SER A 247 10.80 -1.40 4.37
N GLY A 248 12.10 -1.13 4.42
CA GLY A 248 12.79 -0.33 3.41
C GLY A 248 12.81 -1.04 2.06
N LEU A 249 13.06 -2.35 2.04
CA LEU A 249 13.00 -3.14 0.81
C LEU A 249 11.57 -3.18 0.24
N PHE A 250 10.57 -3.39 1.09
CA PHE A 250 9.15 -3.36 0.71
C PHE A 250 8.78 -2.04 0.03
N ASN A 251 9.00 -0.92 0.70
CA ASN A 251 8.63 0.41 0.20
C ASN A 251 9.41 0.78 -1.06
N ALA A 252 10.71 0.47 -1.13
CA ALA A 252 11.51 0.74 -2.32
C ALA A 252 10.97 0.01 -3.55
N ASN A 253 10.52 -1.25 -3.41
CA ASN A 253 9.95 -2.01 -4.52
C ASN A 253 8.52 -1.56 -4.87
N PHE A 254 7.71 -1.16 -3.88
CA PHE A 254 6.37 -0.63 -4.11
C PHE A 254 6.40 0.67 -4.90
N HIS A 255 7.29 1.59 -4.56
CA HIS A 255 7.44 2.86 -5.28
C HIS A 255 8.23 2.73 -6.60
N PHE A 256 8.94 1.61 -6.81
CA PHE A 256 9.67 1.34 -8.05
C PHE A 256 8.75 0.86 -9.18
N GLY A 257 7.79 -0.01 -8.88
CA GLY A 257 6.85 -0.55 -9.87
C GLY A 257 5.72 0.41 -10.16
#